data_AF-A0AAJ5US59-F1
#
_entry.id   AF-A0AAJ5US59-F1
#
_cell.length_a   1.000
_cell.length_b   1.000
_cell.length_c   1.000
_cell.angle_alpha   90.00
_cell.angle_beta   90.00
_cell.angle_gamma   90.00
#
_symmetry.space_group_name_H-M   'P 1'
#
loop_
_entity.id
_entity.type
_entity.pdbx_description
1 polymer ?
#
loop_
_entity_poly.entity_id
_entity_poly.type
_entity_poly.pdbx_seq_one_letter_code
_entity_poly.pdbx_strand_id
1 'polypeptide(L)'
;MEKIYQMEYRGLNLFDEISTVELAIDEEKQTIHIFDVGQVVSPIFNFDVSAYELSDGFYKMADVLRHKKILTDQYVEGDLTLSEWLIRNNAYFYTPKKRIKKYMQGSILEIVDQAQEQWLFDEYVQRV
;
A
#
# COMPACT_ATOMS: atom_id res chain seq x y z
N MET A 1 16.15 12.54 -9.57
CA MET A 1 16.15 11.22 -10.22
C MET A 1 15.03 10.49 -9.52
N GLU A 2 13.87 10.36 -10.16
CA GLU A 2 12.74 9.63 -9.58
C GLU A 2 13.20 8.20 -9.26
N LYS A 3 13.40 7.89 -7.98
CA LYS A 3 13.75 6.54 -7.51
C LYS A 3 12.46 5.77 -7.24
N ILE A 4 11.68 5.56 -8.29
CA ILE A 4 10.57 4.62 -8.24
C ILE A 4 11.13 3.25 -8.59
N TYR A 5 10.98 2.27 -7.69
CA TYR A 5 11.33 0.88 -7.98
C TYR A 5 10.17 -0.04 -7.67
N GLN A 6 10.23 -1.24 -8.27
CA GLN A 6 9.17 -2.23 -8.19
C GLN A 6 9.63 -3.44 -7.40
N MET A 7 8.67 -4.11 -6.77
CA MET A 7 8.89 -5.40 -6.16
C MET A 7 7.59 -6.20 -6.07
N GLU A 8 7.75 -7.51 -5.93
CA GLU A 8 6.64 -8.41 -5.65
C GLU A 8 6.62 -8.77 -4.17
N TYR A 9 5.42 -8.78 -3.60
CA TYR A 9 5.14 -9.39 -2.32
C TYR A 9 4.23 -10.61 -2.53
N ARG A 10 4.50 -11.71 -1.81
CA ARG A 10 3.67 -12.91 -1.86
C ARG A 10 3.02 -13.13 -0.51
N GLY A 11 1.71 -13.33 -0.50
CA GLY A 11 0.96 -13.60 0.70
C GLY A 11 -0.22 -14.52 0.43
N LEU A 12 -0.83 -15.01 1.51
CA LEU A 12 -2.05 -15.81 1.43
C LEU A 12 -3.25 -14.87 1.32
N ASN A 13 -4.14 -15.16 0.38
CA ASN A 13 -5.44 -14.50 0.29
C ASN A 13 -6.45 -15.13 1.28
N LEU A 14 -7.69 -14.65 1.25
CA LEU A 14 -8.78 -15.15 2.11
C LEU A 14 -9.16 -16.63 1.88
N PHE A 15 -8.69 -17.24 0.80
CA PHE A 15 -8.92 -18.65 0.47
C PHE A 15 -7.69 -19.53 0.77
N ASP A 16 -6.73 -19.00 1.54
CA ASP A 16 -5.44 -19.65 1.85
C ASP A 16 -4.60 -20.00 0.60
N GLU A 17 -4.81 -19.26 -0.50
CA GLU A 17 -4.03 -19.42 -1.72
C GLU A 17 -2.92 -18.38 -1.79
N ILE A 18 -1.72 -18.81 -2.20
CA ILE A 18 -0.60 -17.90 -2.44
C ILE A 18 -0.93 -17.04 -3.65
N SER A 19 -0.95 -15.73 -3.44
CA SER A 19 -1.17 -14.72 -4.48
C SER A 19 -0.04 -13.69 -4.46
N THR A 20 0.27 -13.14 -5.63
CA THR A 20 1.25 -12.06 -5.79
C THR A 20 0.56 -10.71 -5.68
N VAL A 21 1.23 -9.81 -4.98
CA VAL A 21 0.92 -8.38 -4.87
C VAL A 21 2.08 -7.62 -5.48
N GLU A 22 1.77 -6.74 -6.42
CA GLU A 22 2.77 -5.92 -7.11
C GLU A 22 2.86 -4.57 -6.44
N LEU A 23 4.08 -4.15 -6.11
CA LEU A 23 4.38 -2.95 -5.36
C LEU A 23 5.26 -2.02 -6.18
N ALA A 24 4.88 -0.75 -6.28
CA ALA A 24 5.73 0.33 -6.73
C ALA A 24 6.02 1.27 -5.55
N ILE A 25 7.31 1.48 -5.26
CA ILE A 25 7.77 2.28 -4.13
C ILE A 25 8.24 3.64 -4.65
N ASP A 26 7.61 4.72 -4.17
CA ASP A 26 8.07 6.09 -4.37
C ASP A 26 8.74 6.59 -3.08
N GLU A 27 10.07 6.54 -3.05
CA GLU A 27 10.84 6.99 -1.87
C GLU A 27 10.77 8.50 -1.66
N GLU A 28 10.63 9.31 -2.71
CA GLU A 28 10.58 10.77 -2.57
C GLU A 28 9.27 11.20 -1.89
N LYS A 29 8.16 10.53 -2.22
CA LYS A 29 6.84 10.82 -1.65
C LYS A 29 6.49 9.96 -0.44
N GLN A 30 7.38 9.08 0.02
CA GLN A 30 7.11 8.08 1.07
C GLN A 30 5.79 7.34 0.81
N THR A 31 5.60 6.91 -0.44
CA THR A 31 4.32 6.39 -0.91
C THR A 31 4.50 5.02 -1.54
N ILE A 32 3.62 4.09 -1.18
CA ILE A 32 3.55 2.76 -1.79
C ILE A 32 2.30 2.63 -2.68
N HIS A 33 2.51 2.13 -3.89
CA HIS A 33 1.45 1.82 -4.84
C HIS A 33 1.28 0.31 -4.89
N ILE A 34 0.07 -0.18 -4.58
CA ILE A 34 -0.19 -1.60 -4.32
C ILE A 34 -1.23 -2.10 -5.30
N PHE A 35 -0.82 -2.91 -6.26
CA PHE A 35 -1.75 -3.61 -7.14
C PHE A 35 -1.98 -5.03 -6.62
N ASP A 36 -3.23 -5.29 -6.23
CA ASP A 36 -3.61 -6.50 -5.51
C ASP A 36 -4.90 -7.09 -6.10
N VAL A 37 -4.73 -8.02 -7.03
CA VAL A 37 -5.84 -8.75 -7.66
C VAL A 37 -6.42 -9.81 -6.71
N GLY A 38 -5.54 -10.47 -5.95
CA GLY A 38 -5.89 -11.55 -5.02
C GLY A 38 -6.55 -11.08 -3.73
N GLN A 39 -6.61 -9.77 -3.49
CA GLN A 39 -7.09 -9.16 -2.25
C GLN A 39 -6.32 -9.67 -1.00
N VAL A 40 -5.00 -9.85 -1.15
CA VAL A 40 -4.09 -10.29 -0.09
C VAL A 40 -3.88 -9.22 0.97
N VAL A 41 -3.70 -7.97 0.53
CA VAL A 41 -3.38 -6.82 1.39
C VAL A 41 -4.40 -5.69 1.23
N SER A 42 -5.42 -5.91 0.42
CA SER A 42 -6.50 -4.97 0.21
C SER A 42 -7.19 -4.59 1.53
N PRO A 43 -7.60 -3.32 1.71
CA PRO A 43 -8.35 -2.92 2.89
C PRO A 43 -9.69 -3.61 3.00
N ILE A 44 -10.13 -3.81 4.24
CA ILE A 44 -11.39 -4.43 4.59
C ILE A 44 -12.39 -3.38 5.04
N PHE A 45 -13.66 -3.56 4.69
CA PHE A 45 -14.73 -2.68 5.17
C PHE A 45 -15.22 -3.21 6.52
N ASN A 46 -15.13 -2.37 7.56
CA ASN A 46 -15.68 -2.67 8.86
C ASN A 46 -17.12 -2.12 8.94
N PHE A 47 -18.09 -3.04 9.05
CA PHE A 47 -19.51 -2.70 9.10
C PHE A 47 -19.93 -2.03 10.41
N ASP A 48 -19.25 -2.31 11.52
CA ASP A 48 -19.61 -1.76 12.84
C ASP A 48 -19.35 -0.24 12.89
N VAL A 49 -18.26 0.21 12.25
CA VAL A 49 -17.88 1.64 12.19
C VAL A 49 -18.15 2.27 10.83
N SER A 50 -18.66 1.50 9.86
CA SER A 50 -18.95 1.92 8.49
C SER A 50 -17.77 2.62 7.80
N ALA A 51 -16.56 2.08 7.98
CA ALA A 51 -15.33 2.64 7.45
C ALA A 51 -14.38 1.53 6.97
N TYR A 52 -13.46 1.87 6.07
CA TYR A 52 -12.39 0.95 5.69
C TYR A 52 -11.25 0.97 6.69
N GLU A 53 -10.72 -0.23 6.96
CA GLU A 53 -9.58 -0.47 7.84
C GLU A 53 -8.50 -1.25 7.08
N LEU A 54 -7.24 -1.07 7.52
CA LEU A 54 -6.13 -1.85 7.00
C LEU A 54 -6.35 -3.34 7.34
N SER A 55 -6.05 -4.22 6.39
CA SER A 55 -6.15 -5.67 6.62
C SER A 55 -4.93 -6.20 7.34
N ASP A 56 -5.08 -7.35 7.99
CA ASP A 56 -3.96 -8.11 8.58
C ASP A 56 -2.85 -8.40 7.57
N GLY A 57 -3.23 -8.66 6.31
CA GLY A 57 -2.29 -8.87 5.21
C GLY A 57 -1.43 -7.64 4.95
N PHE A 58 -2.04 -6.45 4.97
CA PHE A 58 -1.29 -5.21 4.85
C PHE A 58 -0.36 -4.98 6.04
N TYR A 59 -0.81 -5.20 7.28
CA TYR A 59 0.05 -5.07 8.46
C TYR A 59 1.29 -5.96 8.38
N LYS A 60 1.12 -7.23 7.95
CA LYS A 60 2.24 -8.16 7.74
C LYS A 60 3.18 -7.68 6.64
N MET A 61 2.65 -7.19 5.52
CA MET A 61 3.45 -6.65 4.42
C MET A 61 4.24 -5.41 4.87
N ALA A 62 3.59 -4.45 5.52
CA ALA A 62 4.21 -3.24 6.05
C ALA A 62 5.33 -3.58 7.04
N ASP A 63 5.13 -4.58 7.90
CA ASP A 63 6.15 -5.03 8.83
C ASP A 63 7.36 -5.66 8.12
N VAL A 64 7.14 -6.42 7.05
CA VAL A 64 8.23 -6.95 6.19
C VAL A 64 8.99 -5.82 5.51
N LEU A 65 8.30 -4.83 4.94
CA LEU A 65 8.92 -3.67 4.29
C LEU A 65 9.78 -2.86 5.28
N ARG A 66 9.24 -2.62 6.48
CA ARG A 66 9.93 -1.96 7.59
C ARG A 66 11.20 -2.70 7.98
N HIS A 67 11.13 -4.01 8.19
CA HIS A 67 12.32 -4.82 8.51
C HIS A 67 13.36 -4.83 7.38
N LYS A 68 12.91 -4.74 6.13
CA LYS A 68 13.79 -4.59 4.95
C LYS A 68 14.32 -3.18 4.75
N LYS A 69 14.00 -2.23 5.65
CA LYS A 69 14.40 -0.82 5.58
C LYS A 69 13.91 -0.12 4.29
N ILE A 70 12.75 -0.54 3.80
CA ILE A 70 12.06 0.10 2.68
C ILE A 70 11.17 1.22 3.25
N LEU A 71 11.24 2.40 2.65
CA LEU A 71 10.52 3.60 3.12
C LEU A 71 10.79 3.91 4.61
N THR A 72 12.05 3.72 5.00
CA THR A 72 12.56 4.16 6.29
C THR A 72 13.56 5.27 5.98
N ASP A 73 13.21 6.52 6.28
CA ASP A 73 14.12 7.66 6.07
C ASP A 73 15.51 7.36 6.64
N GLN A 74 16.55 7.74 5.90
CA GLN A 74 17.95 7.55 6.33
C GLN A 74 18.29 8.36 7.61
N TYR A 75 17.41 9.27 8.03
CA TYR A 75 17.63 10.23 9.12
C TYR A 75 17.08 9.76 10.48
N VAL A 76 16.51 8.55 10.58
CA VAL A 76 16.02 8.03 11.86
C VAL A 76 17.12 7.18 12.52
N GLU A 77 17.73 7.71 13.57
CA GLU A 77 18.59 6.94 14.47
C GLU A 77 17.71 5.99 15.30
N GLY A 78 17.48 4.77 14.80
CA GLY A 78 16.81 3.70 15.53
C GLY A 78 15.87 2.85 14.68
N ASP A 79 15.42 1.72 15.23
CA ASP A 79 14.42 0.87 14.57
C ASP A 79 13.03 1.52 14.71
N LEU A 80 12.46 1.96 13.59
CA LEU A 80 11.08 2.42 13.50
C LEU A 80 10.13 1.31 13.94
N THR A 81 9.16 1.63 14.80
CA THR A 81 8.04 0.72 15.09
C THR A 81 7.10 0.64 13.88
N LEU A 82 6.28 -0.42 13.82
CA LEU A 82 5.28 -0.56 12.74
C LEU A 82 4.29 0.62 12.72
N SER A 83 3.84 1.06 13.89
CA SER A 83 2.93 2.21 14.00
C SER A 83 3.55 3.49 13.47
N GLU A 84 4.83 3.76 13.77
CA GLU A 84 5.52 4.94 13.24
C GLU A 84 5.73 4.85 11.73
N TRP A 85 6.06 3.67 11.21
CA TRP A 85 6.18 3.43 9.77
C TRP A 85 4.85 3.72 9.06
N LEU A 86 3.74 3.25 9.62
CA LEU A 86 2.39 3.48 9.08
C LEU A 86 1.99 4.95 9.10
N ILE A 87 2.32 5.70 10.15
CA ILE A 87 1.97 7.13 10.24
C ILE A 87 2.73 7.97 9.20
N ARG A 88 3.98 7.58 8.89
CA ARG A 88 4.86 8.33 7.99
C ARG A 88 4.62 8.04 6.51
N ASN A 89 4.15 6.82 6.21
CA ASN A 89 4.02 6.34 4.84
C ASN A 89 2.58 6.39 4.34
N ASN A 90 2.43 6.70 3.06
CA ASN A 90 1.14 6.68 2.37
C ASN A 90 1.02 5.39 1.55
N ALA A 91 -0.22 4.92 1.34
CA ALA A 91 -0.46 3.77 0.47
C ALA A 91 -1.64 4.02 -0.47
N TYR A 92 -1.50 3.59 -1.71
CA TYR A 92 -2.58 3.52 -2.68
C TYR A 92 -2.90 2.07 -3.00
N PHE A 93 -4.16 1.68 -2.85
CA PHE A 93 -4.62 0.31 -3.09
C PHE A 93 -5.42 0.23 -4.38
N TYR A 94 -4.85 -0.46 -5.37
CA TYR A 94 -5.43 -0.70 -6.67
C TYR A 94 -5.97 -2.14 -6.72
N THR A 95 -7.28 -2.27 -6.90
CA THR A 95 -7.93 -3.56 -7.13
C THR A 95 -8.74 -3.47 -8.42
N PRO A 96 -8.66 -4.46 -9.34
CA PRO A 96 -9.39 -4.43 -10.60
C PRO A 96 -10.89 -4.16 -10.40
N LYS A 97 -11.44 -3.24 -11.22
CA LYS A 97 -12.87 -2.89 -11.24
C LYS A 97 -13.40 -2.31 -9.91
N LYS A 98 -12.53 -1.92 -8.98
CA LYS A 98 -12.90 -1.24 -7.73
C LYS A 98 -12.32 0.17 -7.71
N ARG A 99 -12.89 1.03 -6.86
CA ARG A 99 -12.32 2.35 -6.58
C ARG A 99 -10.98 2.20 -5.87
N ILE A 100 -10.03 3.10 -6.18
CA ILE A 100 -8.76 3.17 -5.46
C ILE A 100 -9.04 3.65 -4.04
N LYS A 101 -8.36 3.03 -3.08
CA LYS A 101 -8.35 3.47 -1.69
C LYS A 101 -7.01 4.12 -1.40
N LYS A 102 -7.03 5.27 -0.74
CA LYS A 102 -5.82 5.95 -0.30
C LYS A 102 -5.72 5.89 1.21
N TYR A 103 -4.62 5.37 1.73
CA TYR A 103 -4.26 5.44 3.13
C TYR A 103 -3.30 6.60 3.35
N MET A 104 -3.65 7.47 4.29
CA MET A 104 -2.85 8.63 4.66
C MET A 104 -3.20 9.04 6.10
N GLN A 105 -2.18 9.39 6.88
CA GLN A 105 -2.33 9.88 8.26
C GLN A 105 -3.19 8.97 9.15
N GLY A 106 -3.03 7.65 9.04
CA GLY A 106 -3.72 6.70 9.91
C GLY A 106 -5.15 6.33 9.51
N SER A 107 -5.65 6.81 8.36
CA SER A 107 -7.01 6.51 7.90
C SER A 107 -7.06 6.16 6.41
N ILE A 108 -8.06 5.36 6.03
CA ILE A 108 -8.35 5.10 4.61
C ILE A 108 -9.41 6.08 4.13
N LEU A 109 -9.03 6.90 3.17
CA LEU A 109 -9.90 7.82 2.45
C LEU A 109 -10.35 7.15 1.15
N GLU A 110 -11.65 6.96 1.00
CA GLU A 110 -12.25 6.26 -0.15
C GLU A 110 -12.51 7.22 -1.33
N ILE A 111 -11.52 8.03 -1.74
CA ILE A 111 -11.69 8.86 -2.95
C ILE A 111 -10.39 8.96 -3.73
N VAL A 112 -10.36 8.26 -4.86
CA VAL A 112 -9.75 8.79 -6.09
C VAL A 112 -10.79 8.62 -7.19
N ASP A 113 -11.23 9.73 -7.76
CA ASP A 113 -11.94 9.70 -9.04
C ASP A 113 -10.90 9.38 -10.12
N GLN A 114 -11.09 8.26 -10.82
CA GLN A 114 -10.18 7.80 -11.86
C GLN A 114 -9.94 8.89 -12.93
N ALA A 115 -10.92 9.79 -13.14
CA ALA A 115 -10.82 10.91 -14.06
C ALA A 115 -9.89 12.06 -13.57
N GLN A 116 -9.61 12.17 -12.27
CA GLN A 116 -8.75 13.23 -11.71
C GLN A 116 -7.29 12.80 -11.50
N GLU A 117 -7.03 11.49 -11.37
CA GLU A 117 -5.69 10.96 -11.09
C GLU A 117 -5.22 9.96 -12.16
N GLN A 118 -5.68 10.12 -13.42
CA GLN A 118 -5.26 9.29 -14.56
C GLN A 118 -3.73 9.17 -14.67
N TRP A 119 -2.99 10.24 -14.37
CA TRP A 119 -1.53 10.28 -14.37
C TRP A 119 -0.89 9.30 -13.37
N LEU A 120 -1.51 9.05 -12.22
CA LEU A 120 -1.04 8.04 -11.25
C LEU A 120 -1.12 6.62 -11.85
N PHE A 121 -2.07 6.38 -12.74
CA PHE A 121 -2.15 5.11 -13.46
C PHE A 121 -1.12 5.01 -14.58
N ASP A 122 -0.92 6.09 -15.35
CA ASP A 122 0.06 6.10 -16.44
C ASP A 122 1.50 5.99 -15.94
N GLU A 123 1.78 6.55 -14.76
CA GLU A 123 3.13 6.58 -14.19
C GLU A 123 3.45 5.33 -13.34
N TYR A 124 2.50 4.84 -12.54
CA TYR A 124 2.75 3.77 -11.57
C TYR A 124 2.14 2.42 -11.95
N VAL A 125 1.03 2.38 -12.72
CA VAL A 125 0.37 1.11 -13.10
C VAL A 125 0.87 0.58 -14.44
N GLN A 126 1.28 1.40 -15.42
CA GLN A 126 1.92 0.89 -16.66
C GLN A 126 3.26 0.18 -16.41
N ARG A 127 3.82 0.41 -15.21
CA ARG A 127 5.07 -0.13 -14.73
C ARG A 127 4.88 -1.48 -14.03
N VAL A 128 3.64 -1.86 -13.72
CA VAL A 128 3.24 -3.10 -13.05
C VAL A 128 2.69 -4.09 -14.07
#